data_AF-A0A0R3F6C0-F1
#
_entry.id   AF-A0A0R3F6C0-F1
#
_cell.length_a   1.000
_cell.length_b   1.000
_cell.length_c   1.000
_cell.angle_alpha   90.00
_cell.angle_beta   90.00
_cell.angle_gamma   90.00
#
_symmetry.space_group_name_H-M   'P 1'
#
loop_
_entity.id
_entity.type
_entity.pdbx_description
1 polymer ?
#
loop_
_entity_poly.entity_id
_entity_poly.type
_entity_poly.pdbx_seq_one_letter_code
_entity_poly.pdbx_strand_id
1 'polypeptide(L)'
;MAFVLDQEGGAEVLKVLAAGAIKDLAGQVADAIGEGAEVKIYTTDRVAASVSVPAEMQAKDGVLTRAAAAAGLEVRPKPATEKRSRGKGRKARPEATPAEAKASGDANEAWVAARRAQGKAGR
;
A
#
# COMPACT_ATOMS: atom_id res chain seq x y z
N MET A 1 18.86 -26.82 -39.09
CA MET A 1 18.17 -25.52 -38.85
C MET A 1 18.20 -25.27 -37.35
N ALA A 2 18.71 -24.11 -36.91
CA ALA A 2 18.74 -23.76 -35.50
C ALA A 2 17.45 -23.02 -35.14
N PHE A 3 16.71 -23.55 -34.16
CA PHE A 3 15.56 -22.85 -33.58
C PHE A 3 16.07 -21.68 -32.73
N VAL A 4 15.53 -20.48 -32.97
CA VAL A 4 15.80 -19.29 -32.16
C VAL A 4 14.52 -19.01 -31.37
N LEU A 5 14.62 -19.11 -30.05
CA LEU A 5 13.49 -18.85 -29.15
C LEU A 5 13.19 -17.35 -29.11
N ASP A 6 11.96 -16.98 -29.47
CA ASP A 6 11.42 -15.65 -29.22
C ASP A 6 11.08 -15.48 -27.74
N GLN A 7 11.98 -14.82 -27.02
CA GLN A 7 11.82 -14.60 -25.58
C GLN A 7 10.74 -13.58 -25.26
N GLU A 8 10.50 -12.59 -26.13
CA GLU A 8 9.47 -11.57 -25.90
C GLU A 8 8.07 -12.18 -26.07
N GLY A 9 7.85 -12.92 -27.16
CA GLY A 9 6.62 -13.67 -27.37
C GLY A 9 6.38 -14.72 -26.27
N GLY A 10 7.43 -15.44 -25.87
CA GLY A 10 7.36 -16.39 -24.76
C GLY A 10 6.99 -15.74 -23.43
N ALA A 11 7.56 -14.57 -23.12
CA ALA A 11 7.23 -13.82 -21.91
C ALA A 11 5.76 -13.38 -21.87
N GLU A 12 5.21 -12.95 -23.01
CA GLU A 12 3.82 -12.49 -23.08
C GLU A 12 2.82 -13.65 -22.86
N VAL A 13 3.08 -14.81 -23.46
CA VAL A 13 2.27 -16.02 -23.23
C VAL A 13 2.35 -16.46 -21.77
N LEU A 14 3.55 -16.45 -21.18
CA LEU A 14 3.74 -16.82 -19.78
C LEU A 14 2.99 -15.89 -18.82
N LYS A 15 2.88 -14.59 -19.10
CA LYS A 15 2.08 -13.66 -18.28
C LYS A 15 0.61 -14.04 -18.26
N VAL A 16 0.04 -14.37 -19.42
CA VAL A 16 -1.38 -14.75 -19.53
C VAL A 16 -1.65 -16.07 -18.82
N LEU A 17 -0.76 -17.06 -18.99
CA LEU A 17 -0.89 -18.37 -18.32
C LEU A 17 -0.71 -18.26 -16.81
N ALA A 18 0.26 -17.47 -16.35
CA ALA A 18 0.48 -17.24 -14.92
C ALA A 18 -0.69 -16.49 -14.27
N ALA A 19 -1.43 -15.66 -15.02
CA ALA A 19 -2.58 -14.92 -14.50
C ALA A 19 -3.64 -15.84 -13.90
N GLY A 20 -3.97 -16.93 -14.58
CA GLY A 20 -4.93 -17.93 -14.12
C GLY A 20 -4.46 -18.59 -12.83
N ALA A 21 -3.23 -19.08 -12.82
CA ALA A 21 -2.65 -19.73 -11.63
C ALA A 21 -2.61 -18.81 -10.40
N ILE A 22 -2.27 -17.53 -10.60
CA ILE A 22 -2.24 -16.54 -9.51
C ILE A 22 -3.65 -16.27 -8.97
N LYS A 23 -4.63 -16.16 -9.86
CA LYS A 23 -6.04 -15.98 -9.48
C LYS A 23 -6.56 -17.18 -8.69
N ASP A 24 -6.30 -18.39 -9.17
CA ASP A 24 -6.76 -19.63 -8.54
C ASP A 24 -6.14 -19.79 -7.16
N LEU A 25 -4.85 -19.50 -7.02
CA LEU A 25 -4.16 -19.54 -5.74
C LEU A 25 -4.71 -18.50 -4.75
N ALA A 26 -4.99 -17.29 -5.21
CA ALA A 26 -5.62 -16.27 -4.37
C ALA A 26 -7.04 -16.65 -3.95
N GLY A 27 -7.79 -17.33 -4.83
CA GLY A 27 -9.09 -17.93 -4.51
C GLY A 27 -8.97 -18.99 -3.43
N GLN A 28 -8.05 -19.95 -3.58
CA GLN A 28 -7.80 -20.99 -2.57
C GLN A 28 -7.45 -20.42 -1.19
N VAL A 29 -6.61 -19.38 -1.15
CA VAL A 29 -6.28 -18.70 0.11
C VAL A 29 -7.50 -18.03 0.72
N ALA A 30 -8.32 -17.36 -0.09
CA ALA A 30 -9.54 -16.71 0.39
C ALA A 30 -10.59 -17.72 0.89
N ASP A 31 -10.78 -18.83 0.17
CA ASP A 31 -11.68 -19.91 0.57
C ASP A 31 -11.24 -20.55 1.89
N ALA A 32 -9.92 -20.71 2.10
CA ALA A 32 -9.36 -21.22 3.35
C ALA A 32 -9.52 -20.25 4.54
N ILE A 33 -9.67 -18.95 4.29
CA ILE A 33 -9.95 -17.94 5.32
C ILE A 33 -11.45 -17.90 5.65
N GLY A 34 -12.30 -17.99 4.63
CA GLY A 34 -13.74 -17.90 4.76
C GLY A 34 -14.26 -16.45 4.78
N GLU A 35 -15.29 -16.21 5.60
CA GLU A 35 -16.05 -14.97 5.57
C GLU A 35 -15.18 -13.76 5.96
N GLY A 36 -15.17 -12.71 5.12
CA GLY A 36 -14.38 -11.49 5.33
C GLY A 36 -13.07 -11.40 4.54
N ALA A 37 -12.67 -12.45 3.81
CA ALA A 37 -11.56 -12.36 2.87
C ALA A 37 -11.95 -11.55 1.62
N GLU A 38 -11.13 -10.56 1.26
CA GLU A 38 -11.29 -9.78 0.03
C GLU A 38 -10.13 -10.06 -0.92
N VAL A 39 -10.42 -10.51 -2.13
CA VAL A 39 -9.42 -10.76 -3.18
C VAL A 39 -9.44 -9.63 -4.20
N LYS A 40 -8.29 -9.00 -4.41
CA LYS A 40 -8.07 -7.98 -5.44
C LYS A 40 -6.99 -8.45 -6.40
N ILE A 41 -7.35 -8.55 -7.68
CA ILE A 41 -6.43 -8.91 -8.76
C ILE A 41 -6.08 -7.63 -9.49
N TYR A 42 -4.79 -7.38 -9.71
CA TYR A 42 -4.30 -6.23 -10.44
C TYR A 42 -3.17 -6.66 -11.37
N THR A 43 -3.10 -5.99 -12.52
CA THR A 43 -2.07 -6.24 -13.53
C THR A 43 -1.19 -5.01 -13.62
N THR A 44 0.10 -5.18 -13.37
CA THR A 44 1.13 -4.15 -13.59
C THR A 44 2.07 -4.64 -14.69
N ASP A 45 3.39 -4.54 -14.50
CA ASP A 45 4.43 -5.27 -15.21
C ASP A 45 4.27 -6.80 -15.12
N ARG A 46 3.63 -7.28 -14.06
CA ARG A 46 3.32 -8.67 -13.76
C ARG A 46 1.87 -8.80 -13.28
N VAL A 47 1.28 -9.97 -13.43
CA VAL A 47 -0.02 -10.26 -12.80
C VAL A 47 0.21 -10.49 -11.32
N ALA A 48 -0.63 -9.88 -10.48
CA ALA A 48 -0.56 -10.01 -9.04
C ALA A 48 -1.97 -10.08 -8.43
N ALA A 49 -2.06 -10.75 -7.29
CA ALA A 49 -3.29 -10.80 -6.49
C ALA A 49 -2.96 -10.45 -5.04
N SER A 50 -3.87 -9.75 -4.40
CA SER A 50 -3.84 -9.40 -2.97
C SER A 50 -5.05 -10.00 -2.29
N VAL A 51 -4.82 -10.70 -1.18
CA VAL A 51 -5.87 -11.18 -0.28
C VAL A 51 -5.79 -10.36 1.00
N SER A 52 -6.90 -9.72 1.37
CA SER A 52 -7.01 -8.90 2.57
C SER A 52 -7.98 -9.55 3.56
N VAL A 53 -7.68 -9.41 4.85
CA VAL A 53 -8.51 -9.94 5.93
C VAL A 53 -8.75 -8.88 7.01
N PRO A 54 -9.85 -8.95 7.76
CA PRO A 54 -10.10 -8.08 8.90
C PRO A 54 -8.97 -8.17 9.94
N ALA A 55 -8.59 -7.02 10.48
CA ALA A 55 -7.48 -6.90 11.42
C ALA A 55 -7.67 -7.78 12.67
N GLU A 56 -8.91 -7.95 13.13
CA GLU A 56 -9.23 -8.77 14.30
C GLU A 56 -8.90 -10.25 14.09
N MET A 57 -9.26 -10.82 12.93
CA MET A 57 -8.97 -12.23 12.61
C MET A 57 -7.48 -12.47 12.37
N GLN A 58 -6.80 -11.49 11.77
CA GLN A 58 -5.35 -11.58 11.60
C GLN A 58 -4.60 -11.48 12.92
N ALA A 59 -5.06 -10.63 13.84
CA ALA A 59 -4.40 -10.44 15.14
C ALA A 59 -4.61 -11.63 16.09
N LYS A 60 -5.78 -12.27 16.05
CA LYS A 60 -6.11 -13.41 16.93
C LYS A 60 -5.50 -14.72 16.43
N ASP A 61 -5.74 -15.03 15.15
CA ASP A 61 -5.51 -16.38 14.63
C ASP A 61 -4.43 -16.44 13.54
N GLY A 62 -4.04 -15.28 13.00
CA GLY A 62 -3.09 -15.19 11.89
C GLY A 62 -3.60 -15.88 10.63
N VAL A 63 -4.92 -15.81 10.39
CA VAL A 63 -5.64 -16.57 9.35
C VAL A 63 -5.01 -16.45 7.96
N LEU A 64 -4.57 -15.26 7.55
CA LEU A 64 -3.95 -15.06 6.24
C LEU A 64 -2.61 -15.79 6.14
N THR A 65 -1.81 -15.73 7.20
CA THR A 65 -0.50 -16.37 7.25
C THR A 65 -0.63 -17.89 7.21
N ARG A 66 -1.60 -18.44 7.95
CA ARG A 66 -1.87 -19.88 7.98
C ARG A 66 -2.46 -20.38 6.66
N ALA A 67 -3.42 -19.66 6.09
CA ALA A 67 -4.00 -19.99 4.80
C ALA A 67 -2.96 -19.94 3.67
N ALA A 68 -2.10 -18.92 3.66
CA ALA A 68 -0.99 -18.84 2.71
C ALA A 68 -0.01 -20.03 2.85
N ALA A 69 0.38 -20.37 4.08
CA ALA A 69 1.25 -21.51 4.33
C ALA A 69 0.60 -22.85 3.92
N ALA A 70 -0.71 -23.01 4.15
CA ALA A 70 -1.46 -24.19 3.73
C ALA A 70 -1.56 -24.32 2.20
N ALA A 71 -1.62 -23.19 1.49
CA ALA A 71 -1.55 -23.11 0.03
C ALA A 71 -0.11 -23.29 -0.52
N GLY A 72 0.87 -23.57 0.33
CA GLY A 72 2.27 -23.79 -0.07
C GLY A 72 3.04 -22.51 -0.40
N LEU A 73 2.53 -21.34 -0.03
CA LEU A 73 3.20 -20.05 -0.26
C LEU A 73 4.27 -19.77 0.80
N GLU A 74 5.41 -19.24 0.34
CA GLU A 74 6.43 -18.70 1.24
C GLU A 74 5.92 -17.40 1.90
N VAL A 75 5.76 -17.42 3.22
CA VAL A 75 5.33 -16.23 3.98
C VAL A 75 6.56 -15.44 4.39
N ARG A 76 6.70 -14.24 3.82
CA ARG A 76 7.72 -13.28 4.24
C ARG A 76 7.10 -12.18 5.11
N PRO A 77 7.52 -12.04 6.38
CA PRO A 77 7.05 -10.93 7.19
C PRO A 77 7.51 -9.61 6.55
N LYS A 78 6.63 -8.61 6.61
CA LYS A 78 6.99 -7.27 6.17
C LYS A 78 8.22 -6.82 6.98
N PRO A 79 9.35 -6.46 6.34
CA PRO A 79 10.49 -5.94 7.08
C PRO A 79 10.02 -4.73 7.89
N ALA A 80 10.43 -4.67 9.16
CA ALA A 80 10.13 -3.52 10.00
C ALA A 80 10.61 -2.29 9.23
N THR A 81 9.67 -1.49 8.74
CA THR A 81 10.01 -0.29 7.98
C THR A 81 10.92 0.53 8.89
N GLU A 82 12.19 0.63 8.53
CA GLU A 82 13.11 1.54 9.18
C GLU A 82 12.38 2.87 9.22
N LYS A 83 12.18 3.42 10.42
CA LYS A 83 11.53 4.72 10.58
C LYS A 83 12.39 5.69 9.80
N ARG A 84 12.10 5.90 8.52
CA ARG A 84 12.80 6.87 7.68
C ARG A 84 12.73 8.16 8.48
N SER A 85 13.88 8.59 8.98
CA SER A 85 13.97 9.80 9.77
C SER A 85 13.48 10.92 8.86
N ARG A 86 12.21 11.33 9.01
CA ARG A 86 11.57 12.39 8.23
C ARG A 86 12.29 13.75 8.40
N GLY A 87 13.38 13.81 9.16
CA GLY A 87 14.13 15.02 9.48
C GLY A 87 15.56 15.11 8.95
N LYS A 88 16.23 14.03 8.49
CA LYS A 88 17.69 14.11 8.16
C LYS A 88 18.03 14.87 6.87
N GLY A 89 17.04 15.23 6.05
CA GLY A 89 17.25 15.95 4.78
C GLY A 89 16.81 17.42 4.80
N ARG A 90 16.23 17.93 5.90
CA ARG A 90 15.86 19.34 5.97
C ARG A 90 17.09 20.13 6.39
N LYS A 91 17.67 20.91 5.48
CA LYS A 91 18.58 22.00 5.86
C LYS A 91 17.90 22.81 6.97
N ALA A 92 18.64 23.19 8.01
CA ALA A 92 18.11 24.05 9.07
C ALA A 92 17.44 25.25 8.39
N ARG A 93 16.16 25.48 8.69
CA ARG A 93 15.47 26.68 8.23
C ARG A 93 16.27 27.86 8.79
N PRO A 94 16.71 28.84 7.98
CA PRO A 94 17.33 30.04 8.53
C PRO A 94 16.37 30.62 9.57
N GLU A 95 16.91 30.99 10.74
CA GLU A 95 16.10 31.55 11.82
C GLU A 95 15.39 32.79 11.28
N ALA A 96 14.06 32.77 11.32
CA ALA A 96 13.27 33.93 10.94
C ALA A 96 13.58 35.05 11.94
N THR A 97 13.79 36.26 11.44
CA THR A 97 13.90 37.41 12.33
C THR A 97 12.61 37.55 13.15
N PRO A 98 12.65 38.14 14.36
CA PRO A 98 11.46 38.31 15.19
C PRO A 98 10.28 39.00 14.47
N ALA A 99 10.58 39.88 13.51
CA ALA A 99 9.58 40.55 12.67
C ALA A 99 8.90 39.58 11.68
N GLU A 100 9.65 38.72 11.01
CA GLU A 100 9.13 37.72 10.07
C GLU A 100 8.33 36.63 10.81
N ALA A 101 8.79 36.24 12.01
CA ALA A 101 8.06 35.31 12.86
C ALA A 101 6.69 35.88 13.26
N LYS A 102 6.66 37.15 13.70
CA LYS A 102 5.42 37.85 14.05
C LYS A 102 4.47 37.97 12.85
N ALA A 103 4.98 38.39 11.69
CA ALA A 103 4.18 38.49 10.46
C ALA A 103 3.57 37.14 10.05
N SER A 104 4.33 36.04 10.20
CA SER A 104 3.83 34.69 9.92
C SER A 104 2.77 34.22 10.94
N GLY A 105 2.90 34.61 12.20
CA GLY A 105 1.93 34.35 13.26
C GLY A 105 0.62 35.09 13.01
N ASP A 106 0.71 36.39 12.72
CA ASP A 106 -0.43 37.25 12.41
C ASP A 106 -1.17 36.73 11.15
N ALA A 107 -0.43 36.29 10.12
CA ALA A 107 -1.00 35.69 8.93
C ALA A 107 -1.72 34.36 9.22
N ASN A 108 -1.16 33.53 10.10
CA ASN A 108 -1.79 32.27 10.50
C ASN A 108 -3.06 32.52 11.32
N GLU A 109 -3.06 33.48 12.24
CA GLU A 109 -4.26 33.85 12.99
C GLU A 109 -5.36 34.41 12.08
N ALA A 110 -5.01 35.27 11.11
CA ALA A 110 -5.95 35.79 10.12
C ALA A 110 -6.58 34.67 9.28
N TRP A 111 -5.79 33.68 8.85
CA TRP A 111 -6.28 32.52 8.12
C TRP A 111 -7.22 31.66 8.98
N VAL A 112 -6.86 31.40 10.24
CA VAL A 112 -7.70 30.64 11.18
C VAL A 112 -9.01 31.38 11.44
N ALA A 113 -8.98 32.70 11.63
CA ALA A 113 -10.16 33.53 11.82
C ALA A 113 -11.08 33.49 10.60
N ALA A 114 -10.54 33.65 9.39
CA ALA A 114 -11.30 33.54 8.14
C ALA A 114 -11.96 32.16 8.00
N ARG A 115 -11.24 31.09 8.33
CA ARG A 115 -11.75 29.71 8.26
C ARG A 115 -12.87 29.45 9.28
N ARG A 116 -12.76 30.01 10.50
CA ARG A 116 -13.83 29.97 11.51
C ARG A 116 -15.07 30.75 11.06
N ALA A 117 -14.89 31.91 10.45
CA ALA A 117 -15.99 32.71 9.92
C ALA A 117 -16.74 31.97 8.80
N GLN A 118 -16.02 31.35 7.86
CA GLN A 118 -16.61 30.52 6.80
C GLN A 118 -17.39 29.32 7.36
N GLY A 119 -16.87 28.65 8.40
CA GLY A 119 -17.56 27.54 9.07
C GLY A 119 -18.84 27.95 9.84
N LYS A 120 -18.99 29.24 10.19
CA LYS A 120 -20.16 29.78 10.90
C LYS A 120 -21.27 30.26 9.96
N ALA A 121 -20.94 30.59 8.71
CA ALA A 121 -21.89 31.04 7.69
C ALA A 121 -22.59 29.88 6.93
N GLY A 122 -22.14 28.63 7.14
CA GLY A 122 -22.70 27.42 6.54
C GLY A 122 -23.58 26.58 7.48
N ARG A 123 -24.14 27.16 8.55
CA ARG A 123 -25.16 26.55 9.41
C ARG A 123 -26.44 27.36 9.39
#